data_AF-A0A7S3GRR6-F1
#
_entry.id   AF-A0A7S3GRR6-F1
#
_cell.length_a   1.000
_cell.length_b   1.000
_cell.length_c   1.000
_cell.angle_alpha   90.00
_cell.angle_beta   90.00
_cell.angle_gamma   90.00
#
_symmetry.space_group_name_H-M   'P 1'
#
loop_
_entity.id
_entity.type
_entity.pdbx_description
1 polymer ?
#
loop_
_entity_poly.entity_id
_entity_poly.type
_entity_poly.pdbx_seq_one_letter_code
_entity_poly.pdbx_strand_id
1 'polypeptide(L)'
;KETAGASVIHFTEGTFVDDRRTLGFVAGGIVLCLAPVVAPDAPAALVEYWAVGEDCCEMRCNFDCGTARDLGATTAVTERRGPLYNKAIAQAMSVYGLNSTDDAQLVSFVNNPKAVIADIWDESLTIALIAMIMDLCMCVVAGLVVARVLSRAGPRDGFEKSL
;
A
#
# COMPACT_ATOMS: atom_id res chain seq x y z
N LYS A 1 -5.28 -11.69 9.83
CA LYS A 1 -5.23 -10.40 9.11
C LYS A 1 -4.28 -10.60 7.94
N GLU A 2 -4.82 -10.82 6.75
CA GLU A 2 -4.01 -10.99 5.54
C GLU A 2 -3.45 -9.62 5.14
N THR A 3 -2.14 -9.49 5.18
CA THR A 3 -1.41 -8.36 4.60
C THR A 3 -1.33 -8.61 3.10
N ALA A 4 -2.34 -8.16 2.34
CA ALA A 4 -2.20 -8.03 0.90
C ALA A 4 -1.15 -6.95 0.63
N GLY A 5 0.09 -7.36 0.37
CA GLY A 5 1.16 -6.44 0.03
C GLY A 5 0.85 -5.73 -1.29
N ALA A 6 1.24 -4.45 -1.39
CA ALA A 6 1.23 -3.74 -2.65
C ALA A 6 2.14 -4.50 -3.65
N SER A 7 1.55 -5.05 -4.70
CA SER A 7 2.26 -5.74 -5.79
C SER A 7 2.17 -4.90 -7.05
N VAL A 8 3.27 -4.83 -7.80
CA VAL A 8 3.34 -4.08 -9.05
C VAL A 8 2.92 -5.02 -10.18
N ILE A 9 1.94 -4.59 -10.97
CA ILE A 9 1.44 -5.29 -12.16
C ILE A 9 1.91 -4.52 -13.40
N HIS A 10 2.45 -5.27 -14.36
CA HIS A 10 2.78 -4.77 -15.68
C HIS A 10 1.75 -5.33 -16.68
N PHE A 11 0.99 -4.44 -17.30
CA PHE A 11 0.01 -4.76 -18.34
C PHE A 11 0.69 -4.88 -19.70
N THR A 12 0.06 -5.65 -20.58
CA THR A 12 0.50 -5.81 -21.97
C THR A 12 0.28 -4.51 -22.76
N GLU A 13 1.10 -4.33 -23.80
CA GLU A 13 1.01 -3.17 -24.68
C GLU A 13 -0.37 -3.10 -25.35
N GLY A 14 -0.96 -1.92 -25.42
CA GLY A 14 -2.33 -1.70 -25.91
C GLY A 14 -3.42 -1.85 -24.84
N THR A 15 -3.08 -2.24 -23.61
CA THR A 15 -4.01 -2.12 -22.47
C THR A 15 -4.23 -0.66 -22.12
N PHE A 16 -5.48 -0.27 -21.87
CA PHE A 16 -5.84 1.09 -21.49
C PHE A 16 -6.97 1.12 -20.47
N VAL A 17 -7.07 2.22 -19.73
CA VAL A 17 -8.19 2.50 -18.83
C VAL A 17 -9.32 3.13 -19.63
N ASP A 18 -10.52 2.56 -19.58
CA ASP A 18 -11.67 3.11 -20.29
C ASP A 18 -12.32 4.24 -19.48
N ASP A 19 -11.97 5.47 -19.85
CA ASP A 19 -12.45 6.70 -19.22
C ASP A 19 -13.95 6.97 -19.45
N ARG A 20 -14.58 6.31 -20.42
CA ARG A 20 -16.01 6.48 -20.76
C ARG A 20 -16.90 5.61 -19.88
N ARG A 21 -16.36 4.53 -19.33
CA ARG A 21 -17.05 3.61 -18.40
C ARG A 21 -16.62 3.84 -16.95
N THR A 22 -16.32 5.09 -16.61
CA THR A 22 -15.92 5.53 -15.27
C THR A 22 -17.13 5.72 -14.35
N LEU A 23 -17.02 5.33 -13.08
CA LEU A 23 -17.99 5.63 -12.04
C LEU A 23 -17.34 6.42 -10.90
N GLY A 24 -17.91 7.59 -10.59
CA GLY A 24 -17.62 8.34 -9.36
C GLY A 24 -18.62 8.00 -8.26
N PHE A 25 -18.18 7.28 -7.23
CA PHE A 25 -18.99 6.88 -6.08
C PHE A 25 -18.71 7.78 -4.87
N VAL A 26 -19.69 8.59 -4.49
CA VAL A 26 -19.56 9.53 -3.37
C VAL A 26 -19.77 8.81 -2.04
N ALA A 27 -18.76 8.80 -1.18
CA ALA A 27 -18.84 8.20 0.16
C ALA A 27 -18.07 9.05 1.17
N GLY A 28 -18.71 9.44 2.28
CA GLY A 28 -18.03 10.10 3.39
C GLY A 28 -17.37 11.44 3.06
N GLY A 29 -17.79 12.11 1.97
CA GLY A 29 -17.24 13.40 1.54
C GLY A 29 -16.14 13.30 0.47
N ILE A 30 -15.71 12.10 0.09
CA ILE A 30 -14.76 11.84 -1.01
C ILE A 30 -15.47 11.14 -2.17
N VAL A 31 -14.96 11.34 -3.39
CA VAL A 31 -15.40 10.65 -4.60
C VAL A 31 -14.45 9.50 -4.89
N LEU A 32 -14.94 8.27 -4.72
CA LEU A 32 -14.21 7.07 -5.12
C LEU A 32 -14.37 6.86 -6.61
N CYS A 33 -13.26 6.88 -7.33
CA CYS A 33 -13.21 6.75 -8.77
C CYS A 33 -12.89 5.32 -9.17
N LEU A 34 -13.69 4.76 -10.08
CA LEU A 34 -13.48 3.43 -10.63
C LEU A 34 -13.61 3.47 -12.16
N ALA A 35 -12.67 2.86 -12.86
CA ALA A 35 -12.73 2.68 -14.31
C ALA A 35 -12.25 1.28 -14.70
N PRO A 36 -12.88 0.61 -15.68
CA PRO A 36 -12.45 -0.72 -16.10
C PRO A 36 -11.17 -0.64 -16.93
N VAL A 37 -10.25 -1.56 -16.67
CA VAL A 37 -9.04 -1.75 -17.49
C VAL A 37 -9.36 -2.74 -18.59
N VAL A 38 -9.09 -2.34 -19.84
CA VAL A 38 -9.42 -3.12 -21.02
C VAL A 38 -8.14 -3.53 -21.73
N ALA A 39 -7.96 -4.83 -21.91
CA ALA A 39 -6.91 -5.38 -22.76
C ALA A 39 -7.45 -5.55 -24.19
N PRO A 40 -6.61 -5.39 -25.23
CA PRO A 40 -7.05 -5.44 -26.64
C PRO A 40 -7.65 -6.79 -27.05
N ASP A 41 -7.20 -7.89 -26.42
CA ASP A 41 -7.65 -9.26 -26.73
C ASP A 41 -8.73 -9.78 -25.77
N ALA A 42 -9.17 -8.97 -24.81
CA ALA A 42 -10.16 -9.38 -23.80
C ALA A 42 -11.59 -8.98 -24.20
N PRO A 43 -12.62 -9.79 -23.84
CA PRO A 43 -14.00 -9.40 -24.04
C PRO A 43 -14.30 -8.10 -23.29
N ALA A 44 -14.73 -7.05 -24.00
CA ALA A 44 -14.98 -5.74 -23.40
C ALA A 44 -16.02 -5.75 -22.26
N ALA A 45 -16.86 -6.78 -22.17
CA ALA A 45 -17.86 -6.94 -21.13
C ALA A 45 -17.34 -7.61 -19.84
N LEU A 46 -16.17 -8.27 -19.88
CA LEU A 46 -15.56 -8.91 -18.71
C LEU A 46 -14.42 -8.05 -18.17
N VAL A 47 -14.53 -7.63 -16.91
CA VAL A 47 -13.55 -6.77 -16.25
C VAL A 47 -12.88 -7.53 -15.11
N GLU A 48 -11.60 -7.83 -15.30
CA GLU A 48 -10.75 -8.50 -14.30
C GLU A 48 -9.96 -7.50 -13.45
N TYR A 49 -9.70 -6.30 -13.99
CA TYR A 49 -8.93 -5.26 -13.34
C TYR A 49 -9.71 -3.94 -13.35
N TRP A 50 -9.81 -3.32 -12.18
CA TRP A 50 -10.44 -2.01 -12.01
C TRP A 50 -9.39 -0.99 -11.60
N ALA A 51 -9.21 0.04 -12.43
CA ALA A 51 -8.45 1.23 -12.08
C ALA A 51 -9.22 2.01 -11.01
N VAL A 52 -8.57 2.31 -9.88
CA VAL A 52 -9.19 3.05 -8.77
C VAL A 52 -8.38 4.28 -8.37
N GLY A 53 -9.07 5.27 -7.81
CA GLY A 53 -8.49 6.47 -7.23
C GLY A 53 -9.50 7.25 -6.40
N GLU A 54 -9.09 8.38 -5.83
CA GLU A 54 -9.92 9.25 -5.00
C GLU A 54 -9.88 10.68 -5.55
N ASP A 55 -11.04 11.32 -5.69
CA ASP A 55 -11.22 12.72 -6.13
C ASP A 55 -10.54 13.09 -7.46
N CYS A 56 -10.36 12.13 -8.36
CA CYS A 56 -9.67 12.26 -9.65
C CYS A 56 -10.53 11.82 -10.85
N CYS A 57 -11.85 11.88 -10.70
CA CYS A 57 -12.82 11.59 -11.76
C CYS A 57 -14.08 12.45 -11.60
N GLU A 58 -14.83 12.56 -12.70
CA GLU A 58 -16.17 13.12 -12.68
C GLU A 58 -17.21 12.05 -12.34
N MET A 59 -18.46 12.46 -12.12
CA MET A 59 -19.54 11.58 -11.66
C MET A 59 -19.70 10.29 -12.49
N ARG A 60 -19.44 10.35 -13.81
CA ARG A 60 -19.55 9.22 -14.76
C ARG A 60 -18.56 9.25 -15.93
N CYS A 61 -17.48 10.01 -15.85
CA CYS A 61 -16.52 10.16 -16.93
C CYS A 61 -15.17 10.70 -16.43
N ASN A 62 -14.23 10.89 -17.36
CA ASN A 62 -12.99 11.62 -17.14
C ASN A 62 -12.15 11.07 -15.99
N PHE A 63 -11.86 9.76 -16.01
CA PHE A 63 -10.91 9.17 -15.09
C PHE A 63 -9.49 9.69 -15.38
N ASP A 64 -8.91 10.42 -14.43
CA ASP A 64 -7.60 11.04 -14.57
C ASP A 64 -6.73 10.81 -13.32
N CYS A 65 -6.82 9.60 -12.77
CA CYS A 65 -6.06 9.22 -11.58
C CYS A 65 -4.66 8.74 -11.96
N GLY A 66 -3.63 9.34 -11.37
CA GLY A 66 -2.24 8.94 -11.54
C GLY A 66 -1.78 9.05 -12.99
N THR A 67 -1.29 7.94 -13.56
CA THR A 67 -0.87 7.87 -14.98
C THR A 67 -1.85 7.13 -15.87
N ALA A 68 -3.08 6.89 -15.41
CA ALA A 68 -4.05 6.10 -16.17
C ALA A 68 -4.35 6.65 -17.59
N ARG A 69 -4.11 7.95 -17.80
CA ARG A 69 -4.35 8.66 -19.06
C ARG A 69 -3.10 8.80 -19.94
N ASP A 70 -1.93 8.48 -19.42
CA ASP A 70 -0.68 8.61 -20.16
C ASP A 70 -0.57 7.51 -21.23
N LEU A 71 -0.18 7.91 -22.44
CA LEU A 71 0.07 6.98 -23.54
C LEU A 71 1.20 6.03 -23.16
N GLY A 72 0.88 4.75 -22.98
CA GLY A 72 1.84 3.70 -22.61
C GLY A 72 1.96 3.44 -21.12
N ALA A 73 1.04 3.95 -20.29
CA ALA A 73 0.95 3.59 -18.88
C ALA A 73 0.56 2.12 -18.70
N THR A 74 1.58 1.27 -18.59
CA THR A 74 1.44 -0.18 -18.42
C THR A 74 1.69 -0.63 -16.99
N THR A 75 2.03 0.28 -16.08
CA THR A 75 2.41 -0.08 -14.71
C THR A 75 1.35 0.38 -13.72
N ALA A 76 0.90 -0.55 -12.89
CA ALA A 76 -0.04 -0.27 -11.83
C ALA A 76 0.35 -1.00 -10.55
N VAL A 77 -0.18 -0.54 -9.43
CA VAL A 77 0.02 -1.13 -8.11
C VAL A 77 -1.31 -1.66 -7.61
N THR A 78 -1.33 -2.86 -7.04
CA THR A 78 -2.56 -3.44 -6.46
C THR A 78 -2.99 -2.68 -5.22
N GLU A 79 -4.26 -2.30 -5.18
CA GLU A 79 -4.88 -1.59 -4.08
C GLU A 79 -5.75 -2.53 -3.24
N ARG A 80 -5.90 -2.21 -1.95
CA ARG A 80 -6.68 -3.07 -1.06
C ARG A 80 -8.18 -2.96 -1.35
N ARG A 81 -8.82 -4.10 -1.61
CA ARG A 81 -10.28 -4.18 -1.80
C ARG A 81 -11.04 -3.94 -0.50
N GLY A 82 -11.63 -2.75 -0.38
CA GLY A 82 -12.50 -2.34 0.73
C GLY A 82 -14.00 -2.56 0.47
N PRO A 83 -14.86 -2.51 1.50
CA PRO A 83 -16.31 -2.70 1.36
C PRO A 83 -17.00 -1.59 0.56
N LEU A 84 -16.43 -0.38 0.53
CA LEU A 84 -16.94 0.73 -0.29
C LEU A 84 -16.74 0.46 -1.79
N TYR A 85 -15.55 -0.04 -2.18
CA TYR A 85 -15.27 -0.41 -3.56
C TYR A 85 -16.19 -1.52 -4.05
N ASN A 86 -16.54 -2.50 -3.22
CA ASN A 86 -17.50 -3.54 -3.63
C ASN A 86 -18.88 -2.96 -4.02
N LYS A 87 -19.36 -1.95 -3.29
CA LYS A 87 -20.60 -1.26 -3.63
C LYS A 87 -20.47 -0.46 -4.93
N ALA A 88 -19.34 0.21 -5.10
CA ALA A 88 -19.06 0.99 -6.29
C ALA A 88 -18.94 0.10 -7.55
N ILE A 89 -18.24 -1.04 -7.47
CA ILE A 89 -18.16 -2.03 -8.56
C ILE A 89 -19.55 -2.57 -8.90
N ALA A 90 -20.35 -2.95 -7.90
CA ALA A 90 -21.72 -3.42 -8.11
C ALA A 90 -22.58 -2.38 -8.86
N GLN A 91 -22.43 -1.10 -8.50
CA GLN A 91 -23.10 -0.01 -9.19
C GLN A 91 -22.57 0.17 -10.62
N ALA A 92 -21.26 0.11 -10.85
CA ALA A 92 -20.66 0.26 -12.17
C ALA A 92 -21.11 -0.86 -13.12
N MET A 93 -21.13 -2.11 -12.64
CA MET A 93 -21.64 -3.26 -13.38
C MET A 93 -23.09 -3.08 -13.80
N SER A 94 -23.95 -2.60 -12.89
CA SER A 94 -25.36 -2.35 -13.20
C SER A 94 -25.59 -1.19 -14.17
N VAL A 95 -24.75 -0.15 -14.12
CA VAL A 95 -24.90 1.04 -14.98
C VAL A 95 -24.42 0.77 -16.40
N TYR A 96 -23.30 0.06 -16.55
CA TYR A 96 -22.64 -0.15 -17.83
C TYR A 96 -22.83 -1.56 -18.42
N GLY A 97 -23.56 -2.44 -17.72
CA GLY A 97 -23.81 -3.82 -18.17
C GLY A 97 -22.53 -4.67 -18.22
N LEU A 98 -21.61 -4.43 -17.29
CA LEU A 98 -20.32 -5.11 -17.21
C LEU A 98 -20.41 -6.31 -16.27
N ASN A 99 -19.67 -7.37 -16.58
CA ASN A 99 -19.42 -8.47 -15.67
C ASN A 99 -18.04 -8.33 -15.07
N SER A 100 -17.90 -8.60 -13.78
CA SER A 100 -16.61 -8.68 -13.10
C SER A 100 -16.47 -10.03 -12.43
N THR A 101 -15.25 -10.58 -12.44
CA THR A 101 -14.94 -11.80 -11.70
C THR A 101 -14.96 -11.50 -10.19
N ASP A 102 -15.32 -12.48 -9.37
CA ASP A 102 -15.33 -12.30 -7.91
C ASP A 102 -13.94 -11.90 -7.38
N ASP A 103 -12.87 -12.39 -8.03
CA ASP A 103 -11.47 -12.10 -7.73
C ASP A 103 -10.88 -10.87 -8.46
N ALA A 104 -11.73 -10.02 -9.05
CA ALA A 104 -11.27 -8.84 -9.74
C ALA A 104 -10.38 -7.96 -8.84
N GLN A 105 -9.24 -7.57 -9.39
CA GLN A 105 -8.20 -6.84 -8.67
C GLN A 105 -8.41 -5.34 -8.82
N LEU A 106 -8.24 -4.61 -7.72
CA LEU A 106 -8.18 -3.16 -7.75
C LEU A 106 -6.74 -2.74 -7.99
N VAL A 107 -6.54 -1.82 -8.93
CA VAL A 107 -5.22 -1.34 -9.30
C VAL A 107 -5.22 0.18 -9.38
N SER A 108 -4.13 0.81 -8.96
CA SER A 108 -3.89 2.24 -9.14
C SER A 108 -2.74 2.42 -10.11
N PHE A 109 -2.93 3.22 -11.17
CA PHE A 109 -1.90 3.45 -12.17
C PHE A 109 -0.91 4.51 -11.68
N VAL A 110 0.37 4.17 -11.69
CA VAL A 110 1.42 5.03 -11.13
C VAL A 110 2.60 5.11 -12.10
N ASN A 111 3.15 6.32 -12.31
CA ASN A 111 4.30 6.54 -13.19
C ASN A 111 5.55 5.78 -12.70
N ASN A 112 5.75 5.79 -11.37
CA ASN A 112 6.96 5.27 -10.76
C ASN A 112 6.65 4.45 -9.51
N PRO A 113 6.43 3.12 -9.64
CA PRO A 113 6.14 2.27 -8.47
C PRO A 113 7.29 2.25 -7.46
N LYS A 114 8.52 2.51 -7.92
CA LYS A 114 9.70 2.58 -7.06
C LYS A 114 9.65 3.78 -6.10
N ALA A 115 9.04 4.88 -6.50
CA ALA A 115 8.90 6.05 -5.64
C ALA A 115 7.91 5.76 -4.50
N VAL A 116 6.77 5.12 -4.82
CA VAL A 116 5.77 4.71 -3.81
C VAL A 116 6.36 3.70 -2.83
N ILE A 117 7.11 2.72 -3.34
CA ILE A 117 7.78 1.74 -2.48
C ILE A 117 8.86 2.42 -1.63
N ALA A 118 9.67 3.32 -2.20
CA ALA A 118 10.73 4.02 -1.48
C ALA A 118 10.21 4.90 -0.32
N ASP A 119 9.07 5.55 -0.50
CA ASP A 119 8.42 6.35 0.55
C ASP A 119 7.99 5.46 1.74
N ILE A 120 7.40 4.29 1.44
CA ILE A 120 7.06 3.28 2.45
C ILE A 120 8.30 2.77 3.19
N TRP A 121 9.43 2.61 2.49
CA TRP A 121 10.69 2.19 3.11
C TRP A 121 11.27 3.26 4.03
N ASP A 122 11.17 4.54 3.70
CA ASP A 122 11.74 5.63 4.49
C ASP A 122 11.01 5.84 5.83
N GLU A 123 9.68 5.79 5.81
CA GLU A 123 8.87 5.84 7.04
C GLU A 123 9.15 4.62 7.94
N SER A 124 9.23 3.43 7.33
CA SER A 124 9.53 2.18 8.05
C SER A 124 10.93 2.20 8.68
N LEU A 125 11.92 2.72 7.95
CA LEU A 125 13.29 2.87 8.41
C LEU A 125 13.38 3.81 9.62
N THR A 126 12.66 4.93 9.57
CA THR A 126 12.65 5.93 10.64
C THR A 126 12.11 5.35 11.95
N ILE A 127 10.98 4.64 11.89
CA ILE A 127 10.39 4.00 13.07
C ILE A 127 11.33 2.91 13.62
N ALA A 128 11.92 2.10 12.74
CA ALA A 128 12.84 1.04 13.14
C ALA A 128 14.09 1.61 13.84
N LEU A 129 14.67 2.70 13.32
CA LEU A 129 15.82 3.37 13.92
C LEU A 129 15.51 3.91 15.32
N ILE A 130 14.35 4.54 15.51
CA ILE A 130 13.94 5.05 16.84
C ILE A 130 13.81 3.90 17.84
N ALA A 131 13.19 2.77 17.45
CA ALA A 131 13.06 1.60 18.31
C ALA A 131 14.43 1.02 18.71
N MET A 132 15.33 0.85 17.75
CA MET A 132 16.70 0.35 18.01
C MET A 132 17.47 1.26 18.97
N ILE A 133 17.32 2.59 18.85
CA ILE A 133 17.95 3.55 19.75
C ILE A 133 17.38 3.40 21.17
N MET A 134 16.06 3.27 21.32
CA MET A 134 15.43 3.08 22.64
C MET A 134 15.90 1.80 23.32
N ASP A 135 15.95 0.68 22.58
CA ASP A 135 16.43 -0.61 23.09
C ASP A 135 17.91 -0.55 23.49
N LEU A 136 18.74 0.11 22.68
CA LEU A 136 20.14 0.34 23.00
C LEU A 136 20.29 1.15 24.31
N CYS A 137 19.55 2.25 24.45
CA CYS A 137 19.56 3.08 25.65
C CYS A 137 19.13 2.29 26.89
N MET A 138 18.08 1.47 26.77
CA MET A 138 17.62 0.61 27.85
C MET A 138 18.69 -0.39 28.27
N CYS A 139 19.38 -1.01 27.33
CA CYS A 139 20.49 -1.94 27.59
C CYS A 139 21.68 -1.25 28.28
N VAL A 140 22.04 -0.03 27.85
CA VAL A 140 23.11 0.76 28.48
C VAL A 140 22.76 1.13 29.92
N VAL A 141 21.54 1.59 30.18
CA VAL A 141 21.09 1.94 31.54
C VAL A 141 21.09 0.71 32.45
N ALA A 142 20.55 -0.43 31.97
CA ALA A 142 20.58 -1.68 32.72
C ALA A 142 22.02 -2.12 33.04
N GLY A 143 22.92 -2.04 32.06
CA GLY A 143 24.35 -2.34 32.25
C GLY A 143 25.02 -1.42 33.27
N LEU A 144 24.75 -0.12 33.24
CA LEU A 144 25.26 0.84 34.22
C LEU A 144 24.73 0.57 35.63
N VAL A 145 23.44 0.24 35.77
CA VAL A 145 22.85 -0.13 37.06
C VAL A 145 23.53 -1.38 37.62
N VAL A 146 23.68 -2.43 36.81
CA VAL A 146 24.37 -3.66 37.21
C VAL A 146 25.82 -3.38 37.59
N ALA A 147 26.56 -2.62 36.80
CA ALA A 147 27.94 -2.24 37.11
C ALA A 147 28.05 -1.44 38.41
N ARG A 148 27.09 -0.53 38.68
CA ARG A 148 27.03 0.25 39.94
C ARG A 148 26.69 -0.63 41.14
N VAL A 149 25.85 -1.65 40.97
CA VAL A 149 25.54 -2.63 42.03
C VAL A 149 26.76 -3.50 42.32
N LEU A 150 27.42 -4.03 41.29
CA LEU A 150 28.62 -4.86 41.43
C LEU A 150 29.82 -4.08 42.00
N SER A 151 29.98 -2.80 41.67
CA SER A 151 31.05 -1.96 42.25
C SER A 151 30.76 -1.51 43.69
N ARG A 152 29.49 -1.45 44.11
CA ARG A 152 29.12 -1.26 45.52
C ARG A 152 29.34 -2.53 46.35
N ALA A 153 29.24 -3.70 45.74
CA ALA A 153 29.78 -4.93 46.29
C ALA A 153 31.31 -4.91 46.13
N GLY A 154 32.00 -4.08 46.93
CA GLY A 154 33.45 -3.96 46.91
C GLY A 154 34.17 -5.33 47.02
N PRO A 155 35.45 -5.40 46.62
CA PRO A 155 36.22 -6.64 46.64
C PRO A 155 36.17 -7.24 48.04
N ARG A 156 35.85 -8.54 48.15
CA ARG A 156 36.19 -9.31 49.35
C ARG A 156 37.70 -9.52 49.34
N ASP A 157 38.43 -8.48 49.73
CA ASP A 157 39.81 -8.59 50.17
C ASP A 157 39.78 -9.41 51.47
N GLY A 158 40.32 -10.63 51.46
CA GLY A 158 40.51 -11.38 52.70
C GLY A 158 40.57 -12.90 52.59
N PHE A 159 41.60 -13.43 51.93
CA PHE A 159 42.28 -14.69 52.26
C PHE A 159 43.51 -14.72 51.34
N GLU A 160 44.74 -14.48 51.78
CA GLU A 160 45.53 -15.43 52.57
C GLU A 160 46.82 -14.69 53.03
N LYS A 161 46.95 -14.43 54.33
CA LYS A 161 48.26 -14.23 54.98
C LYS A 161 48.33 -15.23 56.13
N SER A 162 48.82 -16.43 55.84
CA SER A 162 49.40 -17.35 56.81
C SER A 162 50.20 -18.42 56.08
N LEU A 163 51.48 -18.14 55.86
CA LEU A 163 52.61 -19.04 56.08
C LEU A 163 53.92 -18.25 55.97
#